data_AF-A0A452ZHY8-F1
#
_entry.id   AF-A0A452ZHY8-F1
#
_cell.length_a   1.000
_cell.length_b   1.000
_cell.length_c   1.000
_cell.angle_alpha   90.00
_cell.angle_beta   90.00
_cell.angle_gamma   90.00
#
_symmetry.space_group_name_H-M   'P 1'
#
loop_
_entity.id
_entity.type
_entity.pdbx_description
1 polymer ?
#
loop_
_entity_poly.entity_id
_entity_poly.type
_entity_poly.pdbx_seq_one_letter_code
_entity_poly.pdbx_strand_id
1 'polypeptide(L)'
;EKAAPAADADHSKALELFGELCGEADCHALRGLLEKEVHNFFKKNFKFLVTDTVEHSDGVQKYIRVRVGSEAGGGRGRGGRGGGGRGGGGRGRKRKNMNGSDWGDDRPFDSRGSSSWPANAGKFLRFHLCKENKDTQDALGVIGKMLGLQSRSFGFSGTKDKRAVTTQQVTVFKVPANKIAALNKRLYGIKVGNFW
;
A
#
# COMPACT_ATOMS: atom_id res chain seq x y z
N GLU A 1 9.89 -21.09 -17.75
CA GLU A 1 8.54 -20.66 -18.15
C GLU A 1 7.55 -21.58 -17.45
N LYS A 2 6.85 -21.10 -16.42
CA LYS A 2 5.94 -21.96 -15.63
C LYS A 2 4.53 -21.41 -15.87
N ALA A 3 3.81 -22.07 -16.77
CA ALA A 3 2.43 -21.75 -17.11
C ALA A 3 1.57 -21.80 -15.84
N ALA A 4 0.72 -20.79 -15.66
CA ALA A 4 -0.34 -20.81 -14.66
C ALA A 4 -1.32 -21.95 -15.02
N PRO A 5 -1.84 -22.72 -14.05
CA PRO A 5 -2.93 -23.64 -14.33
C PRO A 5 -4.15 -22.82 -14.78
N ALA A 6 -4.72 -23.20 -15.92
CA ALA A 6 -5.92 -22.60 -16.48
C ALA A 6 -7.05 -22.59 -15.43
N ALA A 7 -7.62 -21.41 -15.20
CA ALA A 7 -8.66 -21.15 -14.21
C ALA A 7 -10.08 -21.49 -14.74
N ASP A 8 -10.19 -22.40 -15.71
CA ASP A 8 -11.46 -22.82 -16.31
C ASP A 8 -11.90 -24.19 -15.75
N ALA A 9 -11.96 -24.30 -14.43
CA ALA A 9 -12.82 -25.30 -13.84
C ALA A 9 -14.26 -24.81 -14.04
N ASP A 10 -14.98 -25.45 -14.96
CA ASP A 10 -16.35 -25.12 -15.29
C ASP A 10 -17.28 -25.56 -14.14
N HIS A 11 -17.42 -24.69 -13.14
CA HIS A 11 -18.23 -24.94 -11.94
C HIS A 11 -19.75 -24.87 -12.24
N SER A 12 -20.12 -24.55 -13.48
CA SER A 12 -21.51 -24.51 -13.96
C SER A 12 -22.22 -25.83 -13.71
N LYS A 13 -21.54 -26.95 -13.98
CA LYS A 13 -22.06 -28.31 -13.74
C LYS A 13 -22.32 -28.61 -12.26
N ALA A 14 -21.50 -28.09 -11.36
CA ALA A 14 -21.69 -28.30 -9.93
C ALA A 14 -22.91 -27.53 -9.40
N LEU A 15 -23.18 -26.35 -9.97
CA LEU A 15 -24.36 -25.54 -9.62
C LEU A 15 -25.65 -26.11 -10.22
N GLU A 16 -25.59 -26.68 -11.42
CA GLU A 16 -26.73 -27.39 -12.04
C GLU A 16 -27.12 -28.64 -11.23
N LEU A 17 -26.13 -29.47 -10.86
CA LEU A 17 -26.36 -30.63 -10.00
C LEU A 17 -26.92 -30.25 -8.62
N PHE A 18 -26.50 -29.11 -8.07
CA PHE A 18 -27.04 -28.61 -6.81
C PHE A 18 -28.48 -28.10 -6.97
N GLY A 19 -28.82 -27.54 -8.14
CA GLY A 19 -30.17 -27.13 -8.52
C GLY A 19 -31.15 -28.30 -8.57
N GLU A 20 -30.71 -29.43 -9.12
CA GLU A 20 -31.50 -30.67 -9.15
C GLU A 20 -31.71 -31.28 -7.76
N LEU A 21 -30.74 -31.11 -6.85
CA LEU A 21 -30.76 -31.69 -5.50
C LEU A 21 -31.53 -30.87 -4.45
N CYS A 22 -31.39 -29.55 -4.48
CA CYS A 22 -31.96 -28.66 -3.46
C CYS A 22 -33.06 -27.73 -3.99
N GLY A 23 -33.33 -27.74 -5.30
CA GLY A 23 -34.27 -26.82 -5.93
C GLY A 23 -33.67 -25.46 -6.25
N GLU A 24 -34.29 -24.78 -7.21
CA GLU A 24 -33.77 -23.56 -7.83
C GLU A 24 -33.72 -22.35 -6.87
N ALA A 25 -34.65 -22.30 -5.91
CA ALA A 25 -34.69 -21.25 -4.88
C ALA A 25 -33.47 -21.29 -3.94
N ASP A 26 -33.06 -22.50 -3.52
CA ASP A 26 -31.93 -22.68 -2.60
C ASP A 26 -30.59 -22.39 -3.29
N CYS A 27 -30.49 -22.71 -4.58
CA CYS A 27 -29.34 -22.33 -5.41
C CYS A 27 -29.21 -20.81 -5.56
N HIS A 28 -30.31 -20.09 -5.76
CA HIS A 28 -30.29 -18.64 -5.83
C HIS A 28 -29.91 -18.00 -4.48
N ALA A 29 -30.39 -18.57 -3.37
CA ALA A 29 -30.01 -18.12 -2.03
C ALA A 29 -28.51 -18.32 -1.75
N LEU A 30 -27.96 -19.48 -2.11
CA LEU A 30 -26.53 -19.77 -1.99
C LEU A 30 -25.65 -18.83 -2.82
N ARG A 31 -26.05 -18.55 -4.08
CA ARG A 31 -25.36 -17.56 -4.91
C ARG A 31 -25.35 -16.17 -4.25
N GLY A 32 -26.49 -15.73 -3.71
CA GLY A 32 -26.59 -14.45 -3.01
C GLY A 32 -25.75 -14.37 -1.72
N LEU A 33 -25.62 -15.49 -0.99
CA LEU A 33 -24.72 -15.57 0.18
C LEU A 33 -23.25 -15.48 -0.23
N LEU A 34 -22.85 -16.21 -1.26
CA LEU A 34 -21.48 -16.20 -1.78
C LEU A 34 -21.09 -14.79 -2.28
N GLU A 35 -21.99 -14.13 -3.03
CA GLU A 35 -21.78 -12.75 -3.49
C GLU A 35 -21.52 -11.81 -2.30
N LYS A 36 -22.39 -11.84 -1.27
CA LYS A 36 -22.24 -11.02 -0.06
C LYS A 36 -20.91 -11.28 0.65
N GLU A 37 -20.50 -12.53 0.77
CA GLU A 37 -19.26 -12.88 1.47
C GLU A 37 -18.02 -12.41 0.70
N VAL A 38 -18.03 -12.53 -0.63
CA VAL A 38 -16.95 -11.99 -1.47
C VAL A 38 -16.90 -10.46 -1.36
N HIS A 39 -18.04 -9.76 -1.43
CA HIS A 39 -18.07 -8.30 -1.22
C HIS A 39 -17.53 -7.91 0.17
N ASN A 40 -17.89 -8.64 1.22
CA ASN A 40 -17.39 -8.42 2.58
C ASN A 40 -15.89 -8.64 2.70
N PHE A 41 -15.35 -9.68 2.04
CA PHE A 41 -13.92 -9.95 2.01
C PHE A 41 -13.14 -8.76 1.42
N PHE A 42 -13.60 -8.21 0.30
CA PHE A 42 -12.95 -7.03 -0.31
C PHE A 42 -13.09 -5.79 0.56
N LYS A 43 -14.27 -5.52 1.14
CA LYS A 43 -14.49 -4.35 2.02
C LYS A 43 -13.61 -4.40 3.28
N LYS A 44 -13.44 -5.58 3.89
CA LYS A 44 -12.62 -5.76 5.10
C LYS A 44 -11.12 -5.61 4.81
N ASN A 45 -10.62 -6.21 3.73
CA ASN A 45 -9.19 -6.31 3.46
C ASN A 45 -8.65 -5.18 2.56
N PHE A 46 -9.48 -4.62 1.69
CA PHE A 46 -9.06 -3.69 0.64
C PHE A 46 -9.97 -2.47 0.58
N LYS A 47 -9.89 -1.60 1.59
CA LYS A 47 -10.70 -0.38 1.73
C LYS A 47 -10.64 0.60 0.53
N PHE A 48 -9.60 0.48 -0.32
CA PHE A 48 -9.43 1.30 -1.53
C PHE A 48 -10.07 0.68 -2.78
N LEU A 49 -10.60 -0.54 -2.68
CA LEU A 49 -11.28 -1.23 -3.77
C LEU A 49 -12.79 -1.16 -3.57
N VAL A 50 -13.50 -0.83 -4.63
CA VAL A 50 -14.96 -0.85 -4.72
C VAL A 50 -15.35 -2.08 -5.51
N THR A 51 -16.25 -2.88 -4.97
CA THR A 51 -16.77 -4.07 -5.64
C THR A 51 -18.25 -3.93 -5.96
N ASP A 52 -18.62 -4.29 -7.17
CA ASP A 52 -20.01 -4.27 -7.65
C ASP A 52 -20.31 -5.51 -8.51
N THR A 53 -21.50 -6.07 -8.36
CA THR A 53 -21.97 -7.18 -9.19
C THR A 53 -22.42 -6.65 -10.54
N VAL A 54 -21.91 -7.23 -11.61
CA VAL A 54 -22.31 -6.92 -12.98
C VAL A 54 -22.86 -8.20 -13.60
N GLU A 55 -24.01 -8.06 -14.26
CA GLU A 55 -24.62 -9.14 -15.03
C GLU A 55 -24.08 -9.08 -16.46
N HIS A 56 -23.71 -10.24 -17.00
CA HIS A 56 -23.30 -10.39 -18.39
C HIS A 56 -24.52 -10.24 -19.31
N SER A 57 -24.31 -9.86 -20.57
CA SER A 57 -25.38 -9.60 -21.57
C SER A 57 -26.37 -10.75 -21.72
N ASP A 58 -25.92 -11.96 -21.41
CA ASP A 58 -26.68 -13.19 -21.61
C ASP A 58 -27.61 -13.48 -20.42
N GLY A 59 -27.58 -12.69 -19.35
CA GLY A 59 -28.42 -12.83 -18.15
C GLY A 59 -28.09 -14.03 -17.26
N VAL A 60 -27.31 -14.99 -17.76
CA VAL A 60 -26.95 -16.24 -17.08
C VAL A 60 -25.73 -16.07 -16.16
N GLN A 61 -24.76 -15.25 -16.56
CA GLN A 61 -23.50 -15.09 -15.85
C GLN A 61 -23.47 -13.78 -15.06
N LYS A 62 -23.05 -13.86 -13.79
CA LYS A 62 -22.81 -12.72 -12.92
C LYS A 62 -21.36 -12.73 -12.49
N TYR A 63 -20.72 -11.57 -12.48
CA TYR A 63 -19.34 -11.43 -12.03
C TYR A 63 -19.19 -10.23 -11.11
N ILE A 64 -18.27 -10.34 -10.15
CA ILE A 64 -17.92 -9.25 -9.25
C ILE A 64 -16.82 -8.42 -9.92
N ARG A 65 -17.18 -7.20 -10.34
CA ARG A 65 -16.24 -6.23 -10.85
C ARG A 65 -15.55 -5.52 -9.69
N VAL A 66 -14.22 -5.45 -9.75
CA VAL A 66 -13.39 -4.76 -8.76
C VAL A 66 -12.80 -3.50 -9.39
N ARG A 67 -13.08 -2.34 -8.79
CA ARG A 67 -12.62 -1.01 -9.24
C ARG A 67 -11.78 -0.36 -8.15
N VAL A 68 -10.86 0.53 -8.53
CA VAL A 68 -10.17 1.40 -7.56
C VAL A 68 -11.10 2.54 -7.17
N GLY A 69 -11.44 2.64 -5.89
CA GLY A 69 -12.26 3.72 -5.34
C GLY A 69 -11.52 5.05 -5.39
N SER A 70 -12.21 6.11 -5.81
CA SER A 70 -11.62 7.43 -6.00
C SER A 70 -11.24 8.17 -4.70
N GLU A 71 -11.44 7.57 -3.52
CA GLU A 71 -11.01 8.14 -2.23
C GLU A 71 -9.50 8.02 -1.97
N ALA A 72 -8.74 7.39 -2.86
CA ALA A 72 -7.28 7.47 -2.88
C ALA A 72 -6.75 8.75 -3.58
N GLY A 73 -7.63 9.70 -3.92
CA GLY A 73 -7.27 11.06 -4.32
C GLY A 73 -6.92 11.91 -3.11
N GLY A 74 -5.81 11.62 -2.43
CA GLY A 74 -5.17 12.60 -1.56
C GLY A 74 -4.92 13.85 -2.39
N GLY A 75 -5.73 14.89 -2.18
CA GLY A 75 -5.65 16.15 -2.89
C GLY A 75 -4.23 16.65 -2.85
N ARG A 76 -3.52 16.51 -3.97
CA ARG A 76 -2.29 17.25 -4.22
C ARG A 76 -2.73 18.69 -4.31
N GLY A 77 -2.68 19.39 -3.17
CA GLY A 77 -2.72 20.83 -3.09
C GLY A 77 -1.71 21.36 -4.09
N ARG A 78 -2.24 21.80 -5.22
CA ARG A 78 -1.55 22.40 -6.34
C ARG A 78 -0.85 23.63 -5.78
N GLY A 79 0.44 23.49 -5.48
CA GLY A 79 1.30 24.61 -5.11
C GLY A 79 1.24 25.64 -6.23
N GLY A 80 0.46 26.69 -6.01
CA GLY A 80 0.29 27.79 -6.93
C GLY A 80 1.64 28.46 -7.17
N ARG A 81 1.99 28.60 -8.45
CA ARG A 81 3.02 29.52 -8.90
C ARG A 81 2.55 30.95 -8.62
N GLY A 82 3.35 31.67 -7.85
CA GLY A 82 3.42 33.13 -7.78
C GLY A 82 4.70 33.43 -6.98
N GLY A 83 5.75 34.05 -7.51
CA GLY A 83 5.78 35.16 -8.45
C GLY A 83 6.17 36.42 -7.66
N GLY A 84 7.48 36.68 -7.57
CA GLY A 84 8.08 38.00 -7.30
C GLY A 84 7.94 38.61 -5.89
N GLY A 85 9.03 39.15 -5.36
CA GLY A 85 8.95 40.13 -4.26
C GLY A 85 10.18 40.19 -3.36
N ARG A 86 11.11 41.09 -3.68
CA ARG A 86 12.16 41.59 -2.77
C ARG A 86 11.49 42.34 -1.60
N GLY A 87 12.09 42.29 -0.40
CA GLY A 87 11.91 43.35 0.60
C GLY A 87 11.67 42.90 2.04
N GLY A 88 12.67 43.18 2.89
CA GLY A 88 12.53 43.87 4.17
C GLY A 88 11.52 43.40 5.22
N GLY A 89 12.05 42.97 6.37
CA GLY A 89 11.65 43.50 7.69
C GLY A 89 10.25 43.19 8.22
N GLY A 90 10.20 42.33 9.24
CA GLY A 90 9.39 42.61 10.43
C GLY A 90 8.15 41.74 10.71
N ARG A 91 8.05 41.43 12.00
CA ARG A 91 6.83 41.12 12.79
C ARG A 91 6.30 39.71 12.67
N GLY A 92 6.69 38.91 13.67
CA GLY A 92 6.08 37.63 14.02
C GLY A 92 4.56 37.71 13.96
N ARG A 93 3.98 36.86 13.12
CA ARG A 93 2.54 36.70 12.99
C ARG A 93 2.00 36.18 14.32
N LYS A 94 1.42 37.10 15.08
CA LYS A 94 0.54 36.90 16.23
C LYS A 94 -0.37 35.70 15.94
N ARG A 95 -0.11 34.58 16.63
CA ARG A 95 -0.95 33.38 16.62
C ARG A 95 -2.29 33.74 17.27
N LYS A 96 -3.24 34.24 16.47
CA LYS A 96 -4.65 34.33 16.86
C LYS A 96 -5.28 32.94 16.70
N ASN A 97 -5.03 32.09 17.68
CA ASN A 97 -5.98 31.09 18.18
C ASN A 97 -5.37 30.44 19.42
N MET A 98 -5.42 31.18 20.54
CA MET A 98 -5.27 30.60 21.88
C MET A 98 -6.66 30.65 22.51
N ASN A 99 -7.51 29.71 22.12
CA ASN A 99 -8.65 29.31 22.92
C ASN A 99 -8.43 27.85 23.31
N GLY A 100 -8.52 27.57 24.60
CA GLY A 100 -8.61 26.22 25.13
C GLY A 100 -7.26 25.52 25.32
N SER A 101 -6.85 25.43 26.57
CA SER A 101 -5.96 24.40 27.09
C SER A 101 -6.50 23.01 26.74
N ASP A 102 -6.09 22.45 25.61
CA ASP A 102 -6.28 21.04 25.28
C ASP A 102 -4.96 20.31 25.53
N TRP A 103 -4.71 19.98 26.81
CA TRP A 103 -3.59 19.15 27.26
C TRP A 103 -3.85 17.65 26.99
N GLY A 104 -4.91 17.32 26.23
CA GLY A 104 -5.22 15.99 25.72
C GLY A 104 -4.99 15.93 24.22
N ASP A 105 -3.77 16.20 23.76
CA ASP A 105 -3.42 15.96 22.36
C ASP A 105 -3.33 14.44 22.13
N ASP A 106 -4.50 13.78 22.01
CA ASP A 106 -4.67 12.36 21.64
C ASP A 106 -4.15 12.04 20.23
N ARG A 107 -3.47 13.00 19.57
CA ARG A 107 -2.74 12.72 18.34
C ARG A 107 -1.67 11.67 18.64
N PRO A 108 -1.71 10.51 17.96
CA PRO A 108 -0.69 9.49 18.13
C PRO A 108 0.69 10.11 17.93
N PHE A 109 1.62 9.81 18.84
CA PHE A 109 3.02 10.29 18.82
C PHE A 109 3.71 10.18 17.45
N ASP A 110 3.19 9.32 16.58
CA ASP A 110 3.66 9.15 15.21
C ASP A 110 2.51 9.24 14.20
N SER A 111 2.25 10.45 13.71
CA SER A 111 1.23 10.78 12.70
C SER A 111 1.69 10.55 11.25
N ARG A 112 2.82 9.86 11.02
CA ARG A 112 3.44 9.67 9.68
C ARG A 112 2.64 8.77 8.71
N GLY A 113 1.34 8.59 8.94
CA GLY A 113 0.43 8.08 7.92
C GLY A 113 0.55 6.58 7.67
N SER A 114 -0.44 5.84 8.16
CA SER A 114 -1.16 4.80 7.42
C SER A 114 -2.11 4.18 8.41
N SER A 115 -3.40 4.50 8.27
CA SER A 115 -4.52 3.88 9.01
C SER A 115 -4.77 2.42 8.60
N SER A 116 -4.08 1.96 7.54
CA SER A 116 -4.18 0.60 7.01
C SER A 116 -3.03 -0.33 7.46
N TRP A 117 -2.10 0.16 8.30
CA TRP A 117 -1.03 -0.69 8.82
C TRP A 117 -1.59 -1.65 9.89
N PRO A 118 -1.26 -2.95 9.84
CA PRO A 118 -1.77 -3.91 10.82
C PRO A 118 -1.35 -3.53 12.24
N ALA A 119 -2.27 -3.58 13.20
CA ALA A 119 -1.97 -3.24 14.60
C ALA A 119 -0.96 -4.20 15.24
N ASN A 120 -0.95 -5.46 14.79
CA ASN A 120 -0.01 -6.50 15.21
C ASN A 120 1.34 -6.47 14.48
N ALA A 121 1.49 -5.65 13.43
CA ALA A 121 2.75 -5.52 12.72
C ALA A 121 3.61 -4.40 13.32
N GLY A 122 4.89 -4.70 13.57
CA GLY A 122 5.87 -3.69 13.99
C GLY A 122 5.87 -2.47 13.07
N LYS A 123 6.00 -1.27 13.66
CA LYS A 123 5.97 0.00 12.88
C LYS A 123 7.16 0.15 11.94
N PHE A 124 8.29 -0.48 12.27
CA PHE A 124 9.51 -0.40 11.50
C PHE A 124 9.92 -1.79 11.04
N LEU A 125 10.20 -1.90 9.75
CA LEU A 125 10.83 -3.08 9.17
C LEU A 125 12.34 -2.87 9.20
N ARG A 126 13.08 -3.84 9.72
CA ARG A 126 14.54 -3.86 9.69
C ARG A 126 15.00 -4.81 8.59
N PHE A 127 16.01 -4.41 7.82
CA PHE A 127 16.60 -5.26 6.78
C PHE A 127 18.07 -4.95 6.56
N HIS A 128 18.77 -5.84 5.88
CA HIS A 128 20.14 -5.65 5.44
C HIS A 128 20.18 -5.11 4.02
N LEU A 129 20.90 -4.01 3.84
CA LEU A 129 21.23 -3.41 2.55
C LEU A 129 22.68 -3.77 2.21
N CYS A 130 22.86 -4.56 1.15
CA CYS A 130 24.14 -4.81 0.53
C CYS A 130 24.26 -3.92 -0.71
N LYS A 131 25.33 -3.14 -0.79
CA LYS A 131 25.63 -2.25 -1.92
C LYS A 131 27.03 -2.54 -2.44
N GLU A 132 27.19 -2.43 -3.75
CA GLU A 132 28.45 -2.61 -4.46
C GLU A 132 28.74 -1.36 -5.30
N ASN A 133 29.93 -0.78 -5.08
CA ASN A 133 30.40 0.42 -5.79
C ASN A 133 29.38 1.59 -5.77
N LYS A 134 28.63 1.73 -4.68
CA LYS A 134 27.54 2.71 -4.53
C LYS A 134 27.60 3.44 -3.20
N ASP A 135 27.09 4.67 -3.22
CA ASP A 135 26.87 5.45 -2.00
C ASP A 135 25.61 4.98 -1.25
N THR A 136 25.64 5.04 0.09
CA THR A 136 24.49 4.62 0.92
C THR A 136 23.25 5.46 0.64
N GLN A 137 23.38 6.78 0.53
CA GLN A 137 22.24 7.68 0.29
C GLN A 137 21.69 7.51 -1.13
N ASP A 138 22.56 7.30 -2.12
CA ASP A 138 22.15 7.04 -3.49
C ASP A 138 21.38 5.70 -3.60
N ALA A 139 21.89 4.64 -2.96
CA ALA A 139 21.21 3.34 -2.91
C ALA A 139 19.81 3.44 -2.28
N LEU A 140 19.69 4.13 -1.15
CA LEU A 140 18.41 4.37 -0.49
C LEU A 140 17.50 5.30 -1.30
N GLY A 141 18.07 6.25 -2.02
CA GLY A 141 17.33 7.16 -2.92
C GLY A 141 16.68 6.40 -4.08
N VAL A 142 17.40 5.45 -4.69
CA VAL A 142 16.85 4.59 -5.75
C VAL A 142 15.73 3.70 -5.20
N ILE A 143 15.94 3.05 -4.06
CA ILE A 143 14.91 2.24 -3.39
C ILE A 143 13.68 3.09 -3.05
N GLY A 144 13.90 4.28 -2.46
CA GLY A 144 12.85 5.23 -2.12
C GLY A 144 12.02 5.65 -3.33
N LYS A 145 12.67 6.02 -4.44
CA LYS A 145 11.99 6.37 -5.70
C LYS A 145 11.11 5.23 -6.21
N MET A 146 11.58 3.98 -6.14
CA MET A 146 10.79 2.82 -6.57
C MET A 146 9.61 2.51 -5.64
N LEU A 147 9.72 2.85 -4.35
CA LEU A 147 8.65 2.65 -3.36
C LEU A 147 7.72 3.87 -3.19
N GLY A 148 8.02 5.01 -3.83
CA GLY A 148 7.32 6.27 -3.60
C GLY A 148 7.60 6.88 -2.22
N LEU A 149 8.75 6.56 -1.62
CA LEU A 149 9.17 7.02 -0.31
C LEU A 149 10.30 8.05 -0.41
N GLN A 150 10.33 8.98 0.53
CA GLN A 150 11.42 9.94 0.63
C GLN A 150 12.61 9.30 1.36
N SER A 151 13.84 9.71 1.03
CA SER A 151 15.07 9.16 1.63
C SER A 151 15.09 9.27 3.16
N ARG A 152 14.45 10.32 3.72
CA ARG A 152 14.32 10.53 5.18
C ARG A 152 13.48 9.45 5.90
N SER A 153 12.72 8.65 5.15
CA SER A 153 11.92 7.56 5.72
C SER A 153 12.76 6.34 6.07
N PHE A 154 14.03 6.28 5.61
CA PHE A 154 14.97 5.23 5.95
C PHE A 154 15.87 5.67 7.10
N GLY A 155 16.00 4.84 8.12
CA GLY A 155 16.96 5.00 9.21
C GLY A 155 18.17 4.08 9.01
N PHE A 156 19.38 4.59 9.26
CA PHE A 156 20.62 3.81 9.15
C PHE A 156 21.73 4.41 10.02
N SER A 157 22.68 3.60 10.47
CA SER A 157 23.69 3.98 11.47
C SER A 157 24.93 4.71 10.92
N GLY A 158 24.86 5.24 9.70
CA GLY A 158 25.98 5.90 9.02
C GLY A 158 26.23 5.42 7.60
N THR A 159 27.02 6.19 6.86
CA THR A 159 27.42 5.85 5.49
C THR A 159 28.57 4.84 5.49
N LYS A 160 28.68 4.08 4.41
CA LYS A 160 29.77 3.13 4.17
C LYS A 160 30.47 3.46 2.87
N ASP A 161 31.74 3.06 2.75
CA ASP A 161 32.60 3.38 1.61
C ASP A 161 31.93 3.12 0.27
N LYS A 162 32.05 4.10 -0.64
CA LYS A 162 31.48 3.98 -1.98
C LYS A 162 32.16 2.87 -2.78
N ARG A 163 33.50 2.83 -2.74
CA ARG A 163 34.32 1.92 -3.55
C ARG A 163 34.54 0.58 -2.83
N ALA A 164 33.46 -0.04 -2.38
CA ALA A 164 33.49 -1.31 -1.66
C ALA A 164 32.17 -2.07 -1.84
N VAL A 165 32.19 -3.36 -1.49
CA VAL A 165 30.98 -4.14 -1.22
C VAL A 165 30.72 -4.06 0.28
N THR A 166 29.60 -3.44 0.67
CA THR A 166 29.32 -3.17 2.08
C THR A 166 27.90 -3.58 2.42
N THR A 167 27.72 -4.25 3.55
CA THR A 167 26.41 -4.59 4.10
C THR A 167 26.15 -3.79 5.37
N GLN A 168 24.97 -3.21 5.49
CA GLN A 168 24.55 -2.48 6.68
C GLN A 168 23.07 -2.71 6.98
N GLN A 169 22.70 -2.57 8.25
CA GLN A 169 21.31 -2.62 8.65
C GLN A 169 20.62 -1.28 8.38
N VAL A 170 19.40 -1.35 7.86
CA VAL A 170 18.53 -0.22 7.53
C VAL A 170 17.14 -0.49 8.10
N THR A 171 16.47 0.58 8.55
CA THR A 171 15.08 0.54 9.00
C THR A 171 14.20 1.38 8.09
N VAL A 172 12.93 0.99 7.93
CA VAL A 172 11.95 1.79 7.19
C VAL A 172 10.58 1.71 7.86
N PHE A 173 9.85 2.82 7.82
CA PHE A 173 8.56 2.94 8.51
C PHE A 173 7.39 2.41 7.67
N LYS A 174 6.61 1.48 8.23
CA LYS A 174 5.36 0.93 7.68
C LYS A 174 5.46 0.46 6.22
N VAL A 175 6.53 -0.27 5.89
CA VAL A 175 6.69 -0.92 4.58
C VAL A 175 6.73 -2.44 4.76
N PRO A 176 5.95 -3.22 4.01
CA PRO A 176 6.00 -4.68 4.09
C PRO A 176 7.26 -5.23 3.41
N ALA A 177 7.83 -6.29 4.00
CA ALA A 177 9.04 -6.95 3.50
C ALA A 177 8.93 -7.39 2.03
N ASN A 178 7.77 -7.91 1.64
CA ASN A 178 7.50 -8.37 0.27
C ASN A 178 7.71 -7.27 -0.78
N LYS A 179 7.33 -6.02 -0.49
CA LYS A 179 7.53 -4.90 -1.41
C LYS A 179 9.01 -4.60 -1.62
N ILE A 180 9.81 -4.68 -0.56
CA ILE A 180 11.25 -4.42 -0.63
C ILE A 180 11.97 -5.59 -1.32
N ALA A 181 11.64 -6.82 -0.97
CA ALA A 181 12.21 -8.03 -1.58
C ALA A 181 11.96 -8.09 -3.10
N ALA A 182 10.78 -7.64 -3.56
CA ALA A 182 10.45 -7.60 -4.99
C ALA A 182 11.39 -6.68 -5.80
N LEU A 183 11.99 -5.66 -5.18
CA LEU A 183 12.89 -4.73 -5.86
C LEU A 183 14.23 -5.36 -6.24
N ASN A 184 14.66 -6.45 -5.59
CA ASN A 184 15.93 -7.11 -5.88
C ASN A 184 16.10 -7.48 -7.37
N LYS A 185 15.00 -7.73 -8.09
CA LYS A 185 15.03 -8.04 -9.53
C LYS A 185 15.34 -6.83 -10.42
N ARG A 186 15.14 -5.61 -9.91
CA ARG A 186 15.25 -4.34 -10.65
C ARG A 186 16.44 -3.51 -10.21
N LEU A 187 17.05 -3.85 -9.08
CA LEU A 187 18.16 -3.12 -8.48
C LEU A 187 19.50 -3.66 -9.03
N TYR A 188 20.32 -2.76 -9.57
CA TYR A 188 21.68 -3.08 -10.01
C TYR A 188 22.69 -2.62 -8.95
N GLY A 189 23.62 -3.49 -8.55
CA GLY A 189 24.62 -3.21 -7.51
C GLY A 189 24.04 -2.94 -6.12
N ILE A 190 22.77 -3.30 -5.89
CA ILE A 190 22.09 -3.18 -4.60
C ILE A 190 21.27 -4.45 -4.37
N LYS A 191 21.41 -5.07 -3.20
CA LYS A 191 20.62 -6.22 -2.75
C LYS A 191 20.07 -5.95 -1.36
N VAL A 192 18.83 -6.38 -1.11
CA VAL A 192 18.16 -6.27 0.19
C VAL A 192 17.71 -7.65 0.68
N GLY A 193 17.87 -7.91 1.97
CA GLY A 193 17.55 -9.21 2.57
C GLY A 193 17.51 -9.16 4.09
N ASN A 194 17.36 -10.34 4.72
CA ASN A 194 17.30 -10.51 6.17
C ASN A 194 16.29 -9.55 6.84
N PHE A 195 15.00 -9.83 6.64
CA PHE A 195 13.90 -9.00 7.13
C PHE A 195 13.50 -9.39 8.55
N TRP A 196 13.31 -8.40 9.42
CA TRP A 196 12.79 -8.53 10.79
C TRP A 196 11.66 -7.54 11.07
#